data_AF-A0A944EKM3-F1
#
_entry.id   AF-A0A944EKM3-F1
#
_cell.length_a   1.000
_cell.length_b   1.000
_cell.length_c   1.000
_cell.angle_alpha   90.00
_cell.angle_beta   90.00
_cell.angle_gamma   90.00
#
_symmetry.space_group_name_H-M   'P 1'
#
loop_
_entity.id
_entity.type
_entity.pdbx_description
1 polymer ?
#
loop_
_entity_poly.entity_id
_entity_poly.type
_entity_poly.pdbx_seq_one_letter_code
_entity_poly.pdbx_strand_id
1 'polypeptide(L)'
;MDGGPFKCPCCRLMTLETSASFEICPECGWEDDGQDDFNADKVLGGPNGLESLTAARERYAAYIAESADPDSVTRGGEGSWWSTAKLVIEDSGEKRPRQAE
;
A
#
# COMPACT_ATOMS: atom_id res chain seq x y z
N MET A 1 -6.05 15.00 -15.79
CA MET A 1 -6.87 13.85 -15.36
C MET A 1 -6.24 13.43 -14.06
N ASP A 2 -6.64 14.09 -12.97
CA ASP A 2 -6.01 13.90 -11.66
C ASP A 2 -6.73 12.73 -10.99
N GLY A 3 -6.46 11.52 -11.49
CA GLY A 3 -6.82 10.28 -10.83
C GLY A 3 -5.85 10.12 -9.66
N GLY A 4 -6.36 10.06 -8.43
CA GLY A 4 -5.53 9.88 -7.24
C GLY A 4 -4.62 8.65 -7.32
N PRO A 5 -3.67 8.50 -6.37
CA PRO A 5 -2.63 7.49 -6.47
C PRO A 5 -3.21 6.09 -6.66
N PHE A 6 -2.55 5.25 -7.44
CA PHE A 6 -2.94 3.87 -7.72
C PHE A 6 -2.21 2.90 -6.79
N LYS A 7 -2.85 1.75 -6.55
CA LYS A 7 -2.26 0.68 -5.74
C LYS A 7 -1.19 -0.04 -6.53
N CYS A 8 0.01 -0.13 -5.97
CA CYS A 8 1.01 -1.06 -6.48
C CYS A 8 0.46 -2.50 -6.42
N PRO A 9 0.56 -3.30 -7.50
CA PRO A 9 0.07 -4.67 -7.49
C PRO A 9 0.84 -5.58 -6.52
N CYS A 10 2.07 -5.21 -6.15
CA CYS A 10 2.92 -5.93 -5.21
C CYS A 10 2.59 -5.57 -3.75
N CYS A 11 2.96 -4.37 -3.28
CA CYS A 11 2.79 -3.98 -1.87
C CYS A 11 1.37 -3.51 -1.50
N ARG A 12 0.49 -3.30 -2.49
CA ARG A 12 -0.91 -2.82 -2.34
C ARG A 12 -1.05 -1.41 -1.74
N LEU A 13 0.04 -0.67 -1.59
CA LEU A 13 0.04 0.73 -1.15
C LEU A 13 -0.22 1.70 -2.31
N MET A 14 -0.78 2.87 -2.00
CA MET A 14 -1.14 3.93 -2.96
C MET A 14 0.10 4.74 -3.33
N THR A 15 1.03 4.12 -4.05
CA THR A 15 2.37 4.67 -4.33
C THR A 15 2.59 5.07 -5.77
N LEU A 16 1.65 4.74 -6.67
CA LEU A 16 1.80 4.97 -8.11
C LEU A 16 0.99 6.19 -8.53
N GLU A 17 1.50 7.00 -9.44
CA GLU A 17 0.75 8.09 -10.06
C GLU A 17 -0.21 7.58 -11.14
N THR A 18 0.14 6.47 -11.78
CA THR A 18 -0.63 5.86 -12.88
C THR A 18 -0.68 4.34 -12.78
N SER A 19 -1.77 3.72 -13.24
CA SER A 19 -1.89 2.25 -13.29
C SER A 19 -1.36 1.68 -14.61
N ALA A 20 -0.73 0.51 -14.55
CA ALA A 20 -0.24 -0.28 -15.68
C ALA A 20 0.57 0.55 -16.69
N SER A 21 1.41 1.44 -16.17
CA SER A 21 2.14 2.47 -16.94
C SER A 21 3.66 2.36 -16.78
N PHE A 22 4.17 1.20 -16.37
CA PHE A 22 5.60 0.91 -16.16
C PHE A 22 6.26 1.79 -15.09
N GLU A 23 5.46 2.27 -14.13
CA GLU A 23 5.97 3.05 -13.00
C GLU A 23 6.58 2.12 -11.95
N ILE A 24 7.75 2.48 -11.43
CA ILE A 24 8.44 1.70 -10.38
C ILE A 24 7.97 2.18 -9.01
N CYS A 25 7.37 1.27 -8.24
CA CYS A 25 6.91 1.54 -6.89
C CYS A 25 8.11 1.92 -5.97
N PRO A 26 8.13 3.14 -5.39
CA PRO A 26 9.23 3.56 -4.53
C PRO A 26 9.33 2.80 -3.20
N GLU A 27 8.25 2.13 -2.77
CA GLU A 27 8.24 1.34 -1.52
C GLU A 27 8.85 -0.05 -1.72
N CYS A 28 8.41 -0.80 -2.74
CA CYS A 28 8.78 -2.21 -2.90
C CYS A 28 9.67 -2.50 -4.12
N GLY A 29 9.89 -1.50 -4.98
CA GLY A 29 10.72 -1.60 -6.19
C GLY A 29 10.06 -2.32 -7.36
N TRP A 30 8.80 -2.75 -7.25
CA TRP A 30 8.08 -3.43 -8.33
C TRP A 30 7.63 -2.44 -9.42
N GLU A 31 7.89 -2.77 -10.70
CA GLU A 31 7.37 -2.05 -11.86
C GLU A 31 5.94 -2.47 -12.17
N ASP A 32 5.03 -1.50 -12.28
CA ASP A 32 3.64 -1.72 -12.70
C ASP A 32 3.53 -1.90 -14.22
N ASP A 33 3.97 -3.05 -14.71
CA ASP A 33 3.90 -3.53 -16.10
C ASP A 33 2.51 -4.02 -16.53
N GLY A 34 1.49 -3.82 -15.67
CA GLY A 34 0.11 -4.27 -15.88
C GLY A 34 -0.15 -5.72 -15.45
N GLN A 35 0.79 -6.37 -14.77
CA GLN A 35 0.57 -7.68 -14.16
C GLN A 35 -0.43 -7.60 -12.99
N ASP A 36 -1.34 -8.56 -12.91
CA ASP A 36 -2.44 -8.65 -11.94
C ASP A 36 -2.56 -10.06 -11.33
N ASP A 37 -3.67 -10.33 -10.62
CA ASP A 37 -3.88 -11.61 -9.95
C ASP A 37 -4.04 -12.80 -10.90
N PHE A 38 -4.48 -12.59 -12.15
CA PHE A 38 -4.69 -13.68 -13.12
C PHE A 38 -3.38 -14.17 -13.74
N ASN A 39 -2.35 -13.33 -13.75
CA ASN A 39 -1.05 -13.65 -14.30
C ASN A 39 0.09 -13.53 -13.28
N ALA A 40 -0.22 -13.43 -11.97
CA ALA A 40 0.75 -13.13 -10.92
C ALA A 40 1.93 -14.11 -10.83
N ASP A 41 1.73 -15.37 -11.20
CA ASP A 41 2.79 -16.40 -11.16
C ASP A 41 3.72 -16.38 -12.39
N LYS A 42 3.40 -15.57 -13.41
CA LYS A 42 4.25 -15.44 -14.59
C LYS A 42 5.44 -14.53 -14.30
N VAL A 43 6.55 -14.81 -14.95
CA VAL A 43 7.72 -13.92 -14.97
C VAL A 43 7.68 -13.16 -16.30
N LEU A 44 7.42 -11.85 -16.26
CA LEU A 44 7.34 -11.01 -17.46
C LEU A 44 8.71 -10.44 -17.87
N GLY A 45 9.69 -10.41 -16.97
CA GLY A 45 11.03 -9.88 -17.26
C GLY A 45 11.17 -8.41 -16.91
N GLY A 46 12.01 -7.70 -17.68
CA GLY A 46 12.20 -6.25 -17.54
C GLY A 46 12.84 -5.85 -16.20
N PRO A 47 12.50 -4.67 -15.65
CA PRO A 47 12.90 -4.22 -14.32
C PRO A 47 12.50 -5.17 -13.18
N ASN A 48 11.43 -5.95 -13.33
CA ASN A 48 11.02 -6.99 -12.37
C ASN A 48 11.92 -8.25 -12.43
N GLY A 49 12.83 -8.34 -13.42
CA GLY A 49 13.84 -9.38 -13.50
C GLY A 49 13.25 -10.79 -13.70
N LEU A 50 13.73 -11.76 -12.93
CA LEU A 50 13.22 -13.14 -12.96
C LEU A 50 12.17 -13.43 -11.88
N GLU A 51 11.66 -12.39 -11.22
CA GLU A 51 10.68 -12.49 -10.13
C GLU A 51 9.26 -12.46 -10.71
N SER A 52 8.36 -13.28 -10.17
CA SER A 52 6.92 -13.20 -10.44
C SER A 52 6.26 -12.26 -9.43
N LEU A 53 5.09 -11.69 -9.77
CA LEU A 53 4.34 -10.84 -8.86
C LEU A 53 3.96 -11.56 -7.56
N THR A 54 3.66 -12.87 -7.62
CA THR A 54 3.44 -13.70 -6.42
C THR A 54 4.69 -13.75 -5.54
N ALA A 55 5.86 -14.03 -6.11
CA ALA A 55 7.11 -14.10 -5.36
C ALA A 55 7.48 -12.74 -4.74
N ALA A 56 7.28 -11.65 -5.48
CA ALA A 56 7.53 -10.30 -4.98
C ALA A 56 6.61 -9.94 -3.79
N ARG A 57 5.33 -10.34 -3.83
CA ARG A 57 4.39 -10.15 -2.71
C ARG A 57 4.84 -10.91 -1.48
N GLU A 58 5.27 -12.15 -1.63
CA GLU A 58 5.79 -12.97 -0.53
C GLU A 58 7.06 -12.36 0.07
N ARG A 59 8.00 -11.92 -0.78
CA ARG A 59 9.22 -11.25 -0.35
C ARG A 59 8.93 -9.95 0.41
N TYR A 60 8.01 -9.12 -0.10
CA TYR A 60 7.61 -7.90 0.59
C TYR A 60 6.92 -8.20 1.93
N ALA A 61 6.06 -9.23 1.98
CA ALA A 61 5.41 -9.69 3.22
C ALA A 61 6.43 -10.19 4.27
N ALA A 62 7.49 -10.88 3.85
CA ALA A 62 8.59 -11.27 4.72
C ALA A 62 9.38 -10.06 5.22
N TYR A 63 9.68 -9.10 4.33
CA TYR A 63 10.36 -7.85 4.68
C TYR A 63 9.63 -7.09 5.78
N ILE A 64 8.31 -6.88 5.67
CA ILE A 64 7.53 -6.18 6.71
C ILE A 64 7.36 -6.98 8.00
N ALA A 65 7.48 -8.31 7.96
CA ALA A 65 7.44 -9.15 9.15
C ALA A 65 8.77 -9.11 9.93
N GLU A 66 9.89 -9.03 9.22
CA GLU A 66 11.25 -9.03 9.78
C GLU A 66 11.76 -7.62 10.13
N SER A 67 11.37 -6.62 9.34
CA SER A 67 11.77 -5.22 9.54
C SER A 67 10.70 -4.45 10.32
N ALA A 68 11.11 -3.87 11.45
CA ALA A 68 10.37 -2.80 12.11
C ALA A 68 10.86 -1.43 11.57
N ASP A 69 10.98 -1.31 10.25
CA ASP A 69 11.53 -0.12 9.59
C ASP A 69 10.66 1.11 9.93
N PRO A 70 11.19 2.10 10.69
CA PRO A 70 10.44 3.29 11.08
C PRO A 70 10.11 4.21 9.90
N ASP A 71 10.83 4.09 8.79
CA ASP A 71 10.63 4.90 7.58
C ASP A 71 9.67 4.23 6.58
N SER A 72 9.23 2.99 6.83
CA SER A 72 8.16 2.37 6.03
C SER A 72 6.88 3.18 6.17
N VAL A 73 6.33 3.59 5.02
CA VAL A 73 5.08 4.35 4.93
C VAL A 73 3.88 3.58 5.51
N THR A 74 4.04 2.32 5.93
CA THR A 74 2.97 1.48 6.51
C THR A 74 2.73 1.65 8.00
N ARG A 75 3.60 2.35 8.77
CA ARG A 75 3.41 2.56 10.23
C ARG A 75 3.07 3.99 10.66
N GLY A 76 2.73 4.87 9.73
CA GLY A 76 2.26 6.22 10.07
C GLY A 76 3.36 7.19 10.49
N GLY A 77 4.41 7.27 9.67
CA GLY A 77 5.24 8.47 9.62
C GLY A 77 4.42 9.73 9.26
N GLU A 78 4.99 10.88 9.58
CA GLU A 78 4.40 12.21 9.39
C GLU A 78 4.05 12.43 7.91
N GLY A 79 2.78 12.22 7.54
CA GLY A 79 2.32 12.39 6.16
C GLY A 79 1.19 11.49 5.65
N SER A 80 0.60 10.61 6.47
CA SER A 80 -0.41 9.67 5.93
C SER A 80 -1.87 9.86 6.37
N TRP A 81 -2.77 9.67 5.40
CA TRP A 81 -4.24 9.81 5.42
C TRP A 81 -4.91 9.11 6.62
N TRP A 82 -4.37 8.02 7.15
CA TRP A 82 -4.95 7.33 8.32
C TRP A 82 -4.88 8.15 9.62
N SER A 83 -3.93 9.09 9.74
CA SER A 83 -3.89 10.02 10.87
C SER A 83 -5.12 10.92 10.88
N THR A 84 -5.63 11.31 9.71
CA THR A 84 -6.87 12.07 9.59
C THR A 84 -8.09 11.20 9.89
N ALA A 85 -8.16 9.97 9.34
CA ALA A 85 -9.30 9.08 9.53
C ALA A 85 -9.50 8.65 11.00
N LYS A 86 -8.41 8.44 11.75
CA LYS A 86 -8.47 8.09 13.18
C LYS A 86 -9.03 9.23 14.03
N LEU A 87 -8.67 10.48 13.70
CA LEU A 87 -9.23 11.67 14.33
C LEU A 87 -10.74 11.81 14.08
N VAL A 88 -11.24 11.42 12.90
CA VAL A 88 -12.70 11.48 12.61
C VAL A 88 -13.48 10.40 13.37
N ILE A 89 -12.90 9.21 13.56
CA ILE A 89 -13.55 8.11 14.30
C ILE A 89 -13.58 8.42 15.81
N GLU A 90 -12.55 9.05 16.36
CA GLU A 90 -12.47 9.43 17.77
C GLU A 90 -13.40 10.60 18.14
N ASP A 91 -13.77 11.47 17.19
CA ASP A 91 -14.72 12.57 17.40
C ASP A 91 -16.19 12.10 17.49
N SER A 92 -16.49 10.90 16.98
CA SER A 92 -17.86 10.34 16.96
C SER A 92 -18.26 9.60 18.25
N GLY A 93 -17.46 9.71 19.32
CA GLY A 93 -17.69 9.08 20.62
C GLY A 93 -18.87 9.68 21.40
N GLU A 94 -20.09 9.25 21.06
CA GLU A 94 -21.26 9.01 21.92
C GLU A 94 -21.26 9.73 23.30
N LYS A 95 -21.91 10.90 23.39
CA LYS A 95 -22.30 11.50 24.68
C LYS A 95 -23.39 10.63 25.32
N ARG A 96 -23.03 9.82 26.32
CA ARG A 96 -24.01 9.23 27.27
C ARG A 96 -24.92 10.34 27.82
N PRO A 97 -26.26 10.26 27.71
CA PRO A 97 -27.13 11.14 28.47
C PRO A 97 -27.01 10.81 29.96
N ARG A 98 -26.72 11.84 30.75
CA ARG A 98 -26.77 11.78 32.23
C ARG A 98 -28.25 11.73 32.63
N GLN A 99 -28.57 10.83 33.54
CA GLN A 99 -29.91 10.53 34.03
C GLN A 99 -30.66 11.80 34.50
N ALA A 100 -31.98 11.80 34.29
CA ALA A 100 -32.90 12.78 34.89
C ALA A 100 -33.60 12.13 36.10
N GLU A 101 -33.42 12.79 37.24
CA GLU A 101 -34.19 12.78 38.51
C GLU A 101 -34.14 11.54 39.42
#